data_AF-A0A7J2X8K7-F1
#
_entry.id   AF-A0A7J2X8K7-F1
#
_cell.length_a   1.000
_cell.length_b   1.000
_cell.length_c   1.000
_cell.angle_alpha   90.00
_cell.angle_beta   90.00
_cell.angle_gamma   90.00
#
_symmetry.space_group_name_H-M   'P 1'
#
loop_
_entity.id
_entity.type
_entity.pdbx_description
1 polymer ?
#
loop_
_entity_poly.entity_id
_entity_poly.type
_entity_poly.pdbx_seq_one_letter_code
_entity_poly.pdbx_strand_id
1 'polypeptide(L)'
;MRVDEYAKKQDKIAIDEILKLDPKGLIDKVYHHNISMCGYGAVASMLVAAKKLGAKKAELLKYGTSYEVYPNTSCVGYGAIAVYK
;
A
#
# COMPACT_ATOMS: atom_id res chain seq x y z
N MET A 1 1.30 -1.40 -21.29
CA MET A 1 1.05 -1.84 -19.91
C MET A 1 -0.43 -1.64 -19.65
N ARG A 2 -1.13 -2.70 -19.22
CA ARG A 2 -2.56 -2.63 -18.88
C ARG A 2 -2.73 -1.79 -17.61
N VAL A 3 -3.90 -1.17 -17.41
CA VAL A 3 -4.05 -0.18 -16.33
C VAL A 3 -3.94 -0.81 -14.93
N ASP A 4 -4.40 -2.05 -14.77
CA ASP A 4 -4.24 -2.84 -13.56
C ASP A 4 -2.78 -3.28 -13.31
N GLU A 5 -2.02 -3.56 -14.38
CA GLU A 5 -0.58 -3.82 -14.25
C GLU A 5 0.17 -2.57 -13.79
N TYR A 6 -0.22 -1.39 -14.31
CA TYR A 6 0.33 -0.12 -13.86
C TYR A 6 -0.01 0.14 -12.39
N ALA A 7 -1.28 0.00 -12.01
CA ALA A 7 -1.73 0.15 -10.63
C ALA A 7 -0.97 -0.79 -9.69
N LYS A 8 -0.91 -2.09 -10.02
CA LYS A 8 -0.17 -3.09 -9.26
C LYS A 8 1.31 -2.75 -9.11
N LYS A 9 1.94 -2.20 -10.15
CA LYS A 9 3.34 -1.78 -10.09
C LYS A 9 3.55 -0.60 -9.16
N GLN A 10 2.68 0.42 -9.19
CA GLN A 10 2.77 1.57 -8.28
C GLN A 10 2.44 1.17 -6.84
N ASP A 11 1.33 0.45 -6.64
CA ASP A 11 0.85 0.03 -5.33
C ASP A 11 1.88 -0.87 -4.63
N LYS A 12 2.59 -1.72 -5.37
CA LYS A 12 3.66 -2.56 -4.80
C LYS A 12 4.73 -1.73 -4.09
N ILE A 13 5.07 -0.55 -4.61
CA ILE A 13 6.09 0.32 -4.00
C ILE A 13 5.61 0.76 -2.61
N ALA A 14 4.35 1.20 -2.48
CA ALA A 14 3.78 1.59 -1.19
C ALA A 14 3.62 0.39 -0.25
N ILE A 15 3.09 -0.73 -0.77
CA ILE A 15 2.90 -1.97 -0.01
C ILE A 15 4.23 -2.48 0.56
N ASP A 16 5.30 -2.48 -0.22
CA ASP A 16 6.62 -2.95 0.23
C ASP A 16 7.12 -2.16 1.45
N GLU A 17 6.89 -0.84 1.50
CA GLU A 17 7.26 -0.02 2.66
C GLU A 17 6.36 -0.29 3.87
N ILE A 18 5.06 -0.58 3.66
CA ILE A 18 4.16 -1.03 4.74
C ILE A 18 4.63 -2.37 5.31
N LEU A 19 5.02 -3.32 4.45
CA LEU A 19 5.49 -4.65 4.84
C LEU A 19 6.81 -4.60 5.62
N LYS A 20 7.66 -3.60 5.35
CA LYS A 20 8.88 -3.31 6.12
C LYS A 20 8.61 -2.59 7.45
N LEU A 21 7.36 -2.26 7.75
CA LEU A 21 6.98 -1.36 8.84
C LEU A 21 7.75 -0.03 8.76
N ASP A 22 7.87 0.55 7.56
CA ASP A 22 8.58 1.81 7.34
C ASP A 22 7.59 2.96 7.05
N PRO A 23 7.12 3.70 8.07
CA PRO A 23 6.20 4.81 7.87
C PRO A 23 6.82 5.98 7.11
N LYS A 24 8.13 6.22 7.26
CA LYS A 24 8.81 7.31 6.56
C LYS A 24 9.02 6.92 5.10
N GLY A 25 9.52 5.70 4.86
CA GLY A 25 9.66 5.13 3.53
C GLY A 25 8.35 5.16 2.75
N LEU A 26 7.22 4.81 3.39
CA LEU A 26 5.90 4.91 2.77
C LEU A 26 5.59 6.33 2.29
N ILE A 27 5.73 7.34 3.14
CA ILE A 27 5.45 8.74 2.79
C ILE A 27 6.39 9.20 1.67
N ASP A 28 7.69 8.97 1.82
CA ASP A 28 8.71 9.38 0.87
C ASP A 28 8.48 8.75 -0.51
N LYS A 29 8.12 7.46 -0.56
CA LYS A 29 7.84 6.75 -1.81
C LYS A 29 6.53 7.20 -2.45
N VAL A 30 5.46 7.34 -1.67
CA VAL A 30 4.17 7.83 -2.21
C VAL A 30 4.34 9.20 -2.83
N TYR A 31 5.07 10.11 -2.18
CA TYR A 31 5.34 11.45 -2.71
C TYR A 31 6.22 11.41 -3.96
N HIS A 32 7.39 10.78 -3.91
CA HIS A 32 8.33 10.78 -5.04
C HIS A 32 7.82 10.05 -6.28
N HIS A 33 6.99 9.02 -6.11
CA HIS A 33 6.41 8.26 -7.22
C HIS A 33 5.04 8.80 -7.65
N ASN A 34 4.52 9.88 -7.04
CA ASN A 34 3.18 10.41 -7.28
C ASN A 34 2.08 9.33 -7.20
N ILE A 35 2.16 8.45 -6.19
CA ILE A 35 1.20 7.36 -6.00
C ILE A 35 -0.11 7.96 -5.49
N SER A 36 -1.23 7.66 -6.15
CA SER A 36 -2.56 8.22 -5.86
C SER A 36 -3.25 7.62 -4.64
N MET A 37 -2.51 6.98 -3.74
CA MET A 37 -3.04 6.36 -2.52
C MET A 37 -3.66 7.44 -1.63
N CYS A 38 -4.97 7.41 -1.39
CA CYS A 38 -5.65 8.45 -0.61
C CYS A 38 -5.35 8.40 0.91
N GLY A 39 -4.94 7.23 1.43
CA GLY A 39 -4.81 6.96 2.87
C GLY A 39 -3.38 6.83 3.40
N TYR A 40 -2.35 7.21 2.64
CA TYR A 40 -0.95 6.95 3.03
C TYR A 40 -0.55 7.58 4.38
N GLY A 41 -1.06 8.77 4.69
CA GLY A 41 -0.83 9.42 5.99
C GLY A 41 -1.42 8.64 7.17
N ALA A 42 -2.67 8.18 7.03
CA ALA A 42 -3.32 7.37 8.06
C ALA A 42 -2.60 6.03 8.28
N VAL A 43 -2.16 5.38 7.19
CA VAL A 43 -1.38 4.13 7.27
C VAL A 43 -0.01 4.39 7.91
N ALA A 44 0.69 5.47 7.57
CA ALA A 44 1.95 5.83 8.20
C ALA A 44 1.78 6.08 9.70
N SER A 45 0.73 6.80 10.12
CA SER A 45 0.40 7.00 11.54
C SER A 45 0.14 5.69 12.26
N MET A 46 -0.62 4.77 11.65
CA MET A 46 -0.86 3.42 12.18
C MET A 46 0.45 2.65 12.35
N LEU A 47 1.33 2.67 11.35
CA LEU A 47 2.64 2.01 11.42
C LEU A 47 3.52 2.57 12.56
N VAL A 48 3.54 3.90 12.76
CA VAL A 48 4.26 4.52 13.89
C VAL A 48 3.71 4.00 15.22
N ALA A 49 2.39 3.98 15.38
CA ALA A 49 1.75 3.49 16.60
C ALA A 49 2.02 1.99 16.82
N ALA A 50 1.84 1.16 15.80
CA ALA A 50 2.05 -0.28 15.86
C ALA A 50 3.49 -0.63 16.24
N LYS A 51 4.50 0.07 15.69
CA LYS A 51 5.91 -0.11 16.08
C LYS A 51 6.15 0.22 17.56
N LYS A 52 5.56 1.30 18.07
CA LYS A 52 5.64 1.66 19.50
C LYS A 52 4.99 0.61 20.39
N LEU A 53 3.95 -0.07 19.91
CA LEU A 53 3.28 -1.19 20.60
C LEU A 53 4.00 -2.54 20.42
N GLY A 54 5.10 -2.56 19.67
CA GLY A 54 5.99 -3.72 19.53
C GLY A 54 5.78 -4.56 18.27
N ALA A 55 5.05 -4.07 17.26
CA ALA A 55 4.86 -4.77 15.99
C ALA A 55 6.18 -5.28 15.38
N LYS A 56 6.17 -6.52 14.89
CA LYS A 56 7.33 -7.20 14.29
C LYS A 56 7.11 -7.62 12.85
N LYS A 57 5.86 -7.77 12.42
CA LYS A 57 5.51 -8.27 11.09
C LYS A 57 4.33 -7.50 10.52
N ALA A 58 4.37 -7.24 9.22
CA ALA A 58 3.20 -6.91 8.42
C ALA A 58 3.05 -7.95 7.30
N GLU A 59 1.81 -8.24 6.91
CA GLU A 59 1.48 -9.26 5.92
C GLU A 59 0.40 -8.76 4.96
N LEU A 60 0.66 -8.86 3.66
CA LEU A 60 -0.34 -8.62 2.63
C LEU A 60 -1.23 -9.85 2.53
N LEU A 61 -2.47 -9.72 3.03
CA LEU A 61 -3.46 -10.80 3.01
C LEU A 61 -4.03 -11.00 1.61
N LYS A 62 -4.31 -9.89 0.92
CA LYS A 62 -4.83 -9.89 -0.45
C LYS A 62 -4.53 -8.57 -1.13
N TYR A 63 -4.30 -8.65 -2.44
CA TYR A 63 -4.35 -7.53 -3.35
C TYR A 63 -5.28 -7.87 -4.51
N GLY A 64 -6.02 -6.87 -4.99
CA GLY A 64 -6.86 -6.99 -6.18
C GLY A 64 -7.15 -5.62 -6.77
N THR A 65 -7.76 -5.59 -7.94
CA THR A 65 -8.10 -4.32 -8.62
C THR A 65 -9.55 -4.32 -9.08
N SER A 66 -10.15 -3.12 -9.21
CA SER A 66 -11.50 -2.99 -9.79
C SER A 66 -11.58 -3.52 -11.23
N TYR A 67 -10.45 -3.59 -11.93
CA TYR A 67 -10.34 -4.12 -13.29
C TYR A 67 -10.74 -5.61 -13.38
N GLU A 68 -10.57 -6.38 -12.31
CA GLU A 68 -10.98 -7.80 -12.26
C GLU A 68 -12.49 -7.98 -12.39
N VAL A 69 -13.26 -6.97 -11.96
CA VAL A 69 -14.73 -6.97 -12.01
C VAL A 69 -15.22 -6.18 -13.22
N TYR A 70 -14.61 -5.04 -13.51
CA TYR A 70 -14.99 -4.16 -14.61
C TYR A 70 -13.75 -3.61 -15.35
N PRO A 71 -13.29 -4.29 -16.42
CA PRO A 71 -12.18 -3.84 -17.24
C PRO A 71 -12.48 -2.47 -17.89
N ASN A 72 -11.62 -1.48 -17.64
CA ASN A 72 -11.76 -0.13 -18.18
C ASN A 72 -10.38 0.54 -18.40
N THR A 73 -10.36 1.78 -18.91
CA THR A 73 -9.13 2.58 -19.10
C THR A 73 -8.55 3.12 -17.79
N SER A 74 -9.29 3.03 -16.68
CA SER A 74 -8.88 3.35 -15.31
C SER A 74 -9.28 2.24 -14.34
N CYS A 75 -8.54 2.09 -13.25
CA CYS A 75 -8.90 1.18 -12.17
C CYS A 75 -8.36 1.65 -10.80
N VAL A 76 -8.92 1.09 -9.74
CA VAL A 76 -8.45 1.28 -8.36
C VAL A 76 -7.83 -0.02 -7.85
N GLY A 77 -6.68 0.08 -7.18
CA GLY A 77 -6.06 -1.02 -6.45
C GLY A 77 -6.55 -1.10 -5.01
N TYR A 78 -6.71 -2.31 -4.51
CA TYR A 78 -7.15 -2.61 -3.14
C TYR A 78 -6.15 -3.55 -2.47
N GLY A 79 -5.59 -3.14 -1.33
CA GLY A 79 -4.67 -3.95 -0.54
C GLY A 79 -5.16 -4.14 0.89
N ALA A 80 -5.29 -5.40 1.33
CA ALA A 80 -5.59 -5.76 2.70
C ALA A 80 -4.31 -6.21 3.41
N ILE A 81 -3.93 -5.52 4.48
CA ILE A 81 -2.69 -5.77 5.22
C ILE A 81 -3.01 -5.93 6.71
N ALA A 82 -2.42 -6.95 7.34
CA ALA A 82 -2.45 -7.15 8.78
C ALA A 82 -1.07 -6.87 9.40
N VAL A 83 -1.06 -6.29 10.61
CA VAL A 83 0.15 -5.99 11.38
C VAL A 83 0.11 -6.76 12.69
N TYR A 84 1.19 -7.47 13.00
CA TYR A 84 1.32 -8.36 14.15
C TYR A 84 2.49 -7.93 15.05
N LYS A 85 2.36 -8.24 16.34
CA LYS A 85 3.45 -8.19 17.33
C LYS A 85 4.37 -9.40 17.20
#